data_AF-A0AAP8G8D0-F1
#
_entry.id   AF-A0AAP8G8D0-F1
#
_cell.length_a   1.000
_cell.length_b   1.000
_cell.length_c   1.000
_cell.angle_alpha   90.00
_cell.angle_beta   90.00
_cell.angle_gamma   90.00
#
_symmetry.space_group_name_H-M   'P 1'
#
loop_
_entity.id
_entity.type
_entity.pdbx_description
1 polymer ?
#
loop_
_entity_poly.entity_id
_entity_poly.type
_entity_poly.pdbx_seq_one_letter_code
_entity_poly.pdbx_strand_id
1 'polypeptide(L)'
;MRPLRRAARRQGGVAAIELALILLFFMALLPFVLLFGRALLVYTALQKSAHDAARYMATMPLPQMGSIGTANQGAALARQMVVEAMAESWPGMEAARVNVDCVYADDSYGCGSYATAPLQVRIKVTADMPVDFLPALTRKWLPQLAPIPLRANATLRYVH
;
A
#
# COMPACT_ATOMS: atom_id res chain seq x y z
N MET A 1 -0.23 75.86 -3.95
CA MET A 1 -0.78 74.55 -4.38
C MET A 1 -0.45 73.53 -3.30
N ARG A 2 -1.44 73.00 -2.57
CA ARG A 2 -1.23 72.02 -1.49
C ARG A 2 -1.42 70.60 -2.04
N PRO A 3 -0.50 69.64 -1.82
CA PRO A 3 -0.65 68.29 -2.33
C PRO A 3 -1.75 67.54 -1.56
N LEU A 4 -2.66 66.92 -2.30
CA LEU A 4 -3.66 66.00 -1.77
C LEU A 4 -2.94 64.77 -1.19
N ARG A 5 -2.92 64.64 0.14
CA ARG A 5 -2.50 63.41 0.81
C ARG A 5 -3.47 62.29 0.43
N ARG A 6 -3.02 61.36 -0.41
CA ARG A 6 -3.74 60.10 -0.67
C ARG A 6 -3.84 59.33 0.64
N ALA A 7 -5.04 59.19 1.16
CA ALA A 7 -5.32 58.26 2.24
C ALA A 7 -4.88 56.86 1.80
N ALA A 8 -3.96 56.24 2.53
CA ALA A 8 -3.63 54.84 2.31
C ALA A 8 -4.92 54.03 2.50
N ARG A 9 -5.47 53.49 1.39
CA ARG A 9 -6.63 52.60 1.45
C ARG A 9 -6.26 51.47 2.41
N ARG A 10 -7.04 51.31 3.48
CA ARG A 10 -6.91 50.19 4.42
C ARG A 10 -7.24 48.88 3.70
N GLN A 11 -6.27 48.35 2.96
CA GLN A 11 -6.36 47.06 2.26
C GLN A 11 -6.29 45.86 3.22
N GLY A 12 -5.99 46.08 4.51
CA GLY A 12 -5.82 45.00 5.49
C GLY A 12 -7.06 44.12 5.70
N GLY A 13 -8.27 44.68 5.58
CA GLY A 13 -9.50 43.90 5.72
C GLY A 13 -9.78 43.01 4.49
N VAL A 14 -9.57 43.53 3.29
CA VAL A 14 -9.78 42.77 2.04
C VAL A 14 -8.72 41.68 1.90
N ALA A 15 -7.46 41.99 2.20
CA ALA A 15 -6.37 41.01 2.20
C ALA A 15 -6.60 39.87 3.22
N ALA A 16 -7.19 40.17 4.37
CA ALA A 16 -7.55 39.14 5.35
C ALA A 16 -8.65 38.20 4.84
N ILE A 17 -9.63 38.72 4.11
CA ILE A 17 -10.71 37.90 3.50
C ILE A 17 -10.16 37.02 2.38
N GLU A 18 -9.32 37.57 1.51
CA GLU A 18 -8.66 36.80 0.45
C GLU A 18 -7.82 35.66 1.05
N LEU A 19 -7.04 35.94 2.10
CA LEU A 19 -6.27 34.92 2.80
C LEU A 19 -7.17 33.85 3.44
N ALA A 20 -8.29 34.23 4.05
CA ALA A 20 -9.22 33.29 4.67
C ALA A 20 -9.83 32.33 3.64
N LEU A 21 -10.17 32.82 2.44
CA LEU A 21 -10.68 31.97 1.35
C LEU A 21 -9.62 31.01 0.82
N ILE A 22 -8.37 31.47 0.68
CA ILE A 22 -7.24 30.63 0.30
C ILE A 22 -6.99 29.54 1.35
N LEU A 23 -6.99 29.90 2.64
CA LEU A 23 -6.81 28.95 3.74
C LEU A 23 -7.94 27.93 3.80
N LEU A 24 -9.19 28.34 3.58
CA LEU A 24 -10.34 27.44 3.51
C LEU A 24 -10.18 26.42 2.38
N PHE A 25 -9.72 26.87 1.21
CA PHE A 25 -9.44 25.99 0.08
C PHE A 25 -8.32 24.98 0.40
N PHE A 26 -7.20 25.43 0.97
CA PHE A 26 -6.11 24.53 1.36
C PHE A 26 -6.50 23.55 2.47
N MET A 27 -7.30 23.99 3.45
CA MET A 27 -7.86 23.11 4.48
C MET A 27 -8.73 22.00 3.87
N ALA A 28 -9.51 22.31 2.82
CA ALA A 28 -10.29 21.32 2.10
C ALA A 28 -9.42 20.37 1.27
N LEU A 29 -8.29 20.85 0.72
CA LEU A 29 -7.37 20.05 -0.11
C LEU A 29 -6.49 19.10 0.72
N LEU A 30 -6.08 19.52 1.93
CA LEU A 30 -5.19 18.78 2.82
C LEU A 30 -5.60 17.32 3.07
N PRO A 31 -6.88 16.97 3.38
CA PRO A 31 -7.28 15.57 3.56
C PRO A 31 -7.08 14.72 2.30
N PHE A 32 -7.28 15.28 1.10
CA PHE A 32 -7.03 14.54 -0.14
C PHE A 32 -5.55 14.22 -0.28
N VAL A 33 -4.68 15.21 -0.07
CA VAL A 33 -3.22 15.03 -0.16
C VAL A 33 -2.74 13.99 0.85
N LEU A 34 -3.22 14.05 2.10
CA LEU A 34 -2.87 13.07 3.12
C LEU A 34 -3.39 11.66 2.79
N LEU A 35 -4.62 11.54 2.28
CA LEU A 35 -5.20 10.25 1.89
C LEU A 35 -4.38 9.59 0.79
N PHE A 36 -4.09 10.32 -0.30
CA PHE A 36 -3.30 9.79 -1.41
C PHE A 36 -1.84 9.54 -0.99
N GLY A 37 -1.25 10.41 -0.16
CA GLY A 37 0.08 10.19 0.40
C GLY A 37 0.16 8.89 1.20
N ARG A 38 -0.82 8.62 2.06
CA ARG A 38 -0.91 7.36 2.81
C ARG A 38 -1.13 6.16 1.90
N ALA A 39 -2.01 6.27 0.91
CA ALA A 39 -2.29 5.19 -0.03
C ALA A 39 -1.04 4.79 -0.84
N LEU A 40 -0.28 5.78 -1.33
CA LEU A 40 0.97 5.57 -2.06
C LEU A 40 2.07 4.99 -1.16
N LEU A 41 2.17 5.45 0.10
CA LEU A 41 3.09 4.88 1.08
C LEU A 41 2.81 3.39 1.32
N VAL A 42 1.55 3.04 1.59
CA VAL A 42 1.15 1.63 1.78
C VAL A 42 1.41 0.82 0.52
N TYR A 43 1.07 1.35 -0.65
CA TYR A 43 1.27 0.67 -1.93
C TYR A 43 2.74 0.34 -2.20
N THR A 44 3.64 1.30 -1.99
CA THR A 44 5.09 1.09 -2.21
C THR A 44 5.68 0.11 -1.20
N ALA A 45 5.27 0.18 0.07
CA ALA A 45 5.66 -0.79 1.08
C ALA A 45 5.17 -2.21 0.74
N LEU A 46 3.92 -2.33 0.26
CA LEU A 46 3.33 -3.60 -0.20
C LEU A 46 4.08 -4.21 -1.39
N GLN A 47 4.41 -3.40 -2.40
CA GLN A 47 5.16 -3.87 -3.56
C GLN A 47 6.55 -4.35 -3.18
N LYS A 48 7.25 -3.58 -2.31
CA LYS A 48 8.58 -3.92 -1.85
C LYS A 48 8.59 -5.22 -1.04
N SER A 49 7.68 -5.35 -0.08
CA SER A 49 7.60 -6.54 0.76
C SER A 49 7.20 -7.79 -0.03
N ALA A 50 6.30 -7.67 -1.00
CA ALA A 50 5.97 -8.76 -1.92
C ALA A 50 7.18 -9.21 -2.74
N HIS A 51 8.01 -8.26 -3.20
CA HIS A 51 9.23 -8.56 -3.94
C HIS A 51 10.31 -9.21 -3.06
N ASP A 52 10.47 -8.75 -1.82
CA ASP A 52 11.40 -9.35 -0.85
C ASP A 52 10.97 -10.77 -0.47
N ALA A 53 9.67 -10.99 -0.25
CA ALA A 53 9.11 -12.32 -0.01
C ALA A 53 9.25 -13.26 -1.21
N ALA A 54 9.03 -12.76 -2.42
CA ALA A 54 9.24 -13.53 -3.64
C ALA A 54 10.72 -13.92 -3.80
N ARG A 55 11.64 -13.01 -3.46
CA ARG A 55 13.08 -13.26 -3.53
C ARG A 55 13.50 -14.36 -2.56
N TYR A 56 13.03 -14.30 -1.32
CA TYR A 56 13.27 -15.34 -0.33
C TYR A 56 12.86 -16.73 -0.83
N MET A 57 11.64 -16.85 -1.37
CA MET A 57 11.14 -18.12 -1.90
C MET A 57 11.88 -18.57 -3.17
N ALA A 58 12.26 -17.63 -4.05
CA ALA A 58 13.00 -17.92 -5.27
C ALA A 58 14.43 -18.43 -4.99
N THR A 59 14.98 -18.10 -3.82
CA THR A 59 16.31 -18.55 -3.33
C THR A 59 16.20 -19.64 -2.26
N MET A 60 15.05 -20.31 -2.12
CA MET A 60 14.92 -21.43 -1.20
C MET A 60 15.61 -22.67 -1.78
N PRO A 61 16.42 -23.43 -1.02
CA PRO A 61 17.08 -24.63 -1.51
C PRO A 61 16.11 -25.67 -2.05
N LEU A 62 16.48 -26.35 -3.14
CA LEU A 62 15.63 -27.36 -3.80
C LEU A 62 15.12 -28.47 -2.85
N PRO A 63 15.93 -29.04 -1.93
CA PRO A 63 15.42 -30.04 -0.99
C PRO A 63 14.31 -29.53 -0.08
N GLN A 64 14.31 -28.23 0.23
CA GLN A 64 13.27 -27.58 1.04
C GLN A 64 12.06 -27.20 0.19
N MET A 65 12.28 -26.77 -1.05
CA MET A 65 11.21 -26.43 -1.99
C MET A 65 10.44 -27.66 -2.48
N GLY A 66 11.12 -28.80 -2.66
CA GLY A 66 10.51 -30.04 -3.14
C GLY A 66 9.72 -30.83 -2.09
N SER A 67 9.77 -30.43 -0.82
CA SER A 67 9.02 -31.05 0.26
C SER A 67 7.88 -30.14 0.72
N ILE A 68 6.65 -30.66 0.71
CA ILE A 68 5.45 -29.90 1.05
C ILE A 68 5.51 -29.28 2.45
N GLY A 69 6.13 -29.96 3.42
CA GLY A 69 6.23 -29.47 4.79
C GLY A 69 7.12 -28.23 4.89
N THR A 70 8.34 -28.31 4.36
CA THR A 70 9.32 -27.23 4.39
C THR A 70 8.95 -26.08 3.45
N ALA A 71 8.37 -26.36 2.29
CA ALA A 71 7.90 -25.34 1.38
C ALA A 71 6.71 -24.55 1.97
N ASN A 72 5.80 -25.21 2.70
CA ASN A 72 4.72 -24.53 3.41
C ASN A 72 5.22 -23.65 4.56
N GLN A 73 6.25 -24.10 5.29
CA GLN A 73 6.91 -23.28 6.31
C GLN A 73 7.58 -22.06 5.68
N GLY A 74 8.27 -22.25 4.54
CA GLY A 74 8.81 -21.17 3.73
C GLY A 74 7.75 -20.16 3.28
N ALA A 75 6.65 -20.65 2.74
CA ALA A 75 5.53 -19.81 2.33
C ALA A 75 4.88 -19.09 3.52
N ALA A 76 4.79 -19.72 4.70
CA ALA A 76 4.29 -19.07 5.91
C ALA A 76 5.21 -17.91 6.34
N LEU A 77 6.53 -18.11 6.32
CA LEU A 77 7.50 -17.03 6.57
C LEU A 77 7.40 -15.92 5.51
N ALA A 78 7.23 -16.29 4.24
CA ALA A 78 7.00 -15.32 3.16
C ALA A 78 5.78 -14.42 3.41
N ARG A 79 4.69 -15.00 3.91
CA ARG A 79 3.50 -14.24 4.31
C ARG A 79 3.77 -13.33 5.52
N GLN A 80 4.50 -13.83 6.52
CA GLN A 80 4.86 -13.05 7.70
C GLN A 80 5.73 -11.85 7.37
N MET A 81 6.73 -12.00 6.48
CA MET A 81 7.55 -10.87 6.03
C MET A 81 6.71 -9.73 5.41
N VAL A 82 5.68 -10.08 4.63
CA VAL A 82 4.76 -9.08 4.07
C VAL A 82 3.92 -8.41 5.16
N VAL A 83 3.40 -9.19 6.11
CA VAL A 83 2.59 -8.66 7.23
C VAL A 83 3.42 -7.74 8.13
N GLU A 84 4.62 -8.15 8.50
CA GLU A 84 5.54 -7.37 9.35
C GLU A 84 5.95 -6.06 8.67
N ALA A 85 6.31 -6.12 7.38
CA ALA A 85 6.63 -4.92 6.61
C ALA A 85 5.43 -3.96 6.49
N MET A 86 4.21 -4.47 6.66
CA MET A 86 2.98 -3.68 6.58
C MET A 86 2.47 -3.20 7.94
N ALA A 87 2.96 -3.74 9.06
CA ALA A 87 2.42 -3.49 10.39
C ALA A 87 2.33 -2.00 10.76
N GLU A 88 3.33 -1.20 10.39
CA GLU A 88 3.38 0.24 10.71
C GLU A 88 2.41 1.07 9.86
N SER A 89 2.24 0.74 8.59
CA SER A 89 1.42 1.52 7.66
C SER A 89 -0.02 1.02 7.59
N TRP A 90 -0.23 -0.26 7.92
CA TRP A 90 -1.50 -0.94 7.99
C TRP A 90 -1.51 -2.06 9.05
N PRO A 91 -2.05 -1.78 10.25
CA PRO A 91 -2.14 -2.77 11.33
C PRO A 91 -3.12 -3.92 11.06
N GLY A 92 -4.19 -3.69 10.28
CA GLY A 92 -5.17 -4.73 9.90
C GLY A 92 -4.74 -5.64 8.73
N MET A 93 -3.44 -5.83 8.50
CA MET A 93 -2.92 -6.63 7.39
C MET A 93 -2.78 -8.07 7.87
N GLU A 94 -3.33 -9.01 7.13
CA GLU A 94 -3.38 -10.42 7.53
C GLU A 94 -2.61 -11.30 6.54
N ALA A 95 -1.98 -12.36 7.06
CA ALA A 95 -1.25 -13.32 6.23
C ALA A 95 -2.13 -14.00 5.18
N ALA A 96 -3.44 -14.16 5.45
CA ALA A 96 -4.42 -14.73 4.52
C ALA A 96 -4.60 -13.90 3.24
N ARG A 97 -4.24 -12.61 3.27
CA ARG A 97 -4.26 -11.72 2.11
C ARG A 97 -3.04 -11.89 1.19
N VAL A 98 -2.10 -12.77 1.56
CA VAL A 98 -0.86 -13.05 0.83
C VAL A 98 -0.92 -14.48 0.29
N ASN A 99 -1.07 -14.59 -1.02
CA ASN A 99 -1.01 -15.88 -1.72
C ASN A 99 0.40 -16.12 -2.28
N VAL A 100 0.89 -17.35 -2.08
CA VAL A 100 2.23 -17.78 -2.50
C VAL A 100 2.05 -18.97 -3.44
N ASP A 101 2.27 -18.72 -4.73
CA ASP A 101 2.17 -19.72 -5.79
C ASP A 101 3.56 -20.06 -6.34
N CYS A 102 3.82 -21.32 -6.61
CA CYS A 102 4.96 -21.79 -7.40
C CYS A 102 4.46 -22.19 -8.79
N VAL A 103 5.09 -21.66 -9.83
CA VAL A 103 4.73 -21.87 -11.25
C VAL A 103 5.61 -22.97 -11.82
N TYR A 104 4.97 -23.98 -12.39
CA TYR A 104 5.59 -25.10 -13.10
C TYR A 104 5.26 -25.02 -14.59
N ALA A 105 5.66 -26.03 -15.36
CA ALA A 105 5.46 -26.04 -16.82
C ALA A 105 3.98 -26.19 -17.21
N ASP A 106 3.17 -26.79 -16.35
CA ASP A 106 1.74 -27.07 -16.52
C ASP A 106 0.87 -25.92 -15.99
N ASP A 107 1.01 -25.55 -14.71
CA ASP A 107 0.25 -24.47 -14.09
C ASP A 107 0.93 -23.93 -12.81
N SER A 108 0.23 -23.10 -12.05
CA SER A 108 0.62 -22.61 -10.74
C SER A 108 -0.06 -23.39 -9.61
N TYR A 109 0.74 -23.84 -8.65
CA TYR A 109 0.30 -24.60 -7.49
C TYR A 109 0.89 -24.03 -6.20
N GLY A 110 0.49 -24.60 -5.05
CA GLY A 110 1.23 -24.37 -3.81
C GLY A 110 2.69 -24.81 -3.94
N CYS A 111 3.60 -24.08 -3.31
CA CYS A 111 5.00 -24.50 -3.26
C CYS A 111 5.14 -25.83 -2.52
N GLY A 112 5.99 -26.73 -3.03
CA GLY A 112 6.13 -28.11 -2.52
C GLY A 112 5.10 -29.11 -3.02
N SER A 113 4.25 -28.76 -4.00
CA SER A 113 3.39 -29.73 -4.69
C SER A 113 4.14 -30.77 -5.51
N TYR A 114 5.34 -30.42 -6.00
CA TYR A 114 6.20 -31.30 -6.78
C TYR A 114 7.59 -31.38 -6.13
N ALA A 115 8.27 -32.51 -6.32
CA ALA A 115 9.66 -32.68 -5.88
C ALA A 115 10.68 -31.95 -6.78
N THR A 116 10.23 -31.39 -7.90
CA THR A 116 11.06 -30.67 -8.88
C THR A 116 11.10 -29.18 -8.60
N ALA A 117 12.12 -28.51 -9.14
CA ALA A 117 12.27 -27.06 -9.04
C ALA A 117 11.11 -26.35 -9.80
N PRO A 118 10.43 -25.37 -9.19
CA PRO A 118 9.51 -24.52 -9.93
C PRO A 118 10.27 -23.63 -10.92
N LEU A 119 9.60 -23.17 -11.97
CA LEU A 119 10.18 -22.21 -12.92
C LEU A 119 10.21 -20.81 -12.31
N GLN A 120 9.14 -20.43 -11.62
CA GLN A 120 8.96 -19.12 -11.01
C GLN A 120 8.22 -19.23 -9.69
N VAL A 121 8.44 -18.27 -8.80
CA VAL A 121 7.62 -18.04 -7.62
C VAL A 121 6.83 -16.76 -7.80
N ARG A 122 5.56 -16.79 -7.41
CA ARG A 122 4.61 -15.69 -7.54
C ARG A 122 3.96 -15.38 -6.19
N ILE A 123 4.18 -14.17 -5.71
CA ILE A 123 3.54 -13.62 -4.51
C ILE A 123 2.44 -12.66 -4.95
N LYS A 124 1.19 -12.94 -4.59
CA LYS A 124 0.05 -12.04 -4.82
C LYS A 124 -0.46 -11.55 -3.49
N VAL A 125 -0.56 -10.23 -3.35
CA VAL A 125 -1.09 -9.61 -2.14
C VAL A 125 -2.33 -8.78 -2.46
N THR A 126 -3.36 -8.95 -1.65
CA THR A 126 -4.66 -8.31 -1.86
C THR A 126 -5.18 -7.66 -0.57
N ALA A 127 -5.06 -6.33 -0.48
CA ALA A 127 -5.47 -5.56 0.69
C ALA A 127 -6.52 -4.49 0.31
N ASP A 128 -7.49 -4.22 1.17
CA ASP A 128 -8.54 -3.21 0.91
C ASP A 128 -8.48 -2.09 1.95
N MET A 129 -7.99 -0.91 1.55
CA MET A 129 -7.62 0.16 2.46
C MET A 129 -8.86 0.90 2.94
N PRO A 130 -9.15 0.91 4.25
CA PRO A 130 -10.26 1.67 4.75
C PRO A 130 -9.96 3.16 4.62
N VAL A 131 -10.95 3.92 4.15
CA VAL A 131 -10.88 5.36 3.94
C VAL A 131 -11.39 6.06 5.21
N ASP A 132 -10.62 5.95 6.30
CA ASP A 132 -10.99 6.48 7.62
C ASP A 132 -10.48 7.91 7.88
N PHE A 133 -10.54 8.81 6.89
CA PHE A 133 -10.14 10.21 7.08
C PHE A 133 -11.32 11.04 7.64
N LEU A 134 -11.06 11.82 8.70
CA LEU A 134 -12.05 12.68 9.37
C LEU A 134 -13.42 12.01 9.58
N PRO A 135 -13.49 10.88 10.31
CA PRO A 135 -14.68 10.04 10.40
C PRO A 135 -15.93 10.79 10.89
N ALA A 136 -15.77 11.87 11.67
CA ALA A 136 -16.87 12.70 12.11
C ALA A 136 -17.47 13.60 11.00
N LEU A 137 -16.65 14.04 10.05
CA LEU A 137 -17.07 14.89 8.92
C LEU A 137 -17.62 14.03 7.78
N THR A 138 -16.93 12.92 7.48
CA THR A 138 -17.25 12.05 6.34
C THR A 138 -18.49 11.22 6.58
N ARG A 139 -18.66 10.56 7.74
CA ARG A 139 -19.82 9.68 8.02
C ARG A 139 -21.19 10.35 7.85
N LYS A 140 -21.27 11.69 7.99
CA LYS A 140 -22.53 12.44 7.93
C LYS A 140 -22.84 12.99 6.53
N TRP A 141 -21.83 13.24 5.70
CA TRP A 141 -21.96 13.95 4.42
C TRP A 141 -21.47 13.18 3.20
N LEU A 142 -20.58 12.20 3.39
CA LEU A 142 -20.11 11.29 2.36
C LEU A 142 -20.52 9.87 2.76
N PRO A 143 -21.31 9.14 1.94
CA PRO A 143 -21.50 7.70 2.17
C PRO A 143 -20.13 7.02 2.28
N GLN A 144 -20.03 5.91 3.02
CA GLN A 144 -18.76 5.19 3.21
C GLN A 144 -18.05 5.07 1.86
N LEU A 145 -16.93 5.79 1.71
CA LEU A 145 -16.11 5.65 0.51
C LEU A 145 -15.69 4.18 0.43
N ALA A 146 -15.85 3.60 -0.75
CA ALA A 146 -15.41 2.23 -0.98
C ALA A 146 -13.93 2.10 -0.57
N PRO A 147 -13.54 1.01 0.11
CA PRO A 147 -12.15 0.74 0.39
C PRO A 147 -11.33 0.80 -0.90
N ILE A 148 -10.10 1.33 -0.82
CA ILE A 148 -9.21 1.38 -1.98
C ILE A 148 -8.54 0.01 -2.13
N PRO A 149 -8.80 -0.74 -3.21
CA PRO A 149 -8.16 -2.04 -3.39
C PRO A 149 -6.69 -1.86 -3.76
N LEU A 150 -5.80 -2.31 -2.89
CA LEU A 150 -4.37 -2.40 -3.11
C LEU A 150 -4.00 -3.82 -3.52
N ARG A 151 -3.31 -3.93 -4.65
CA ARG A 151 -2.89 -5.21 -5.21
C ARG A 151 -1.41 -5.13 -5.54
N ALA A 152 -0.65 -6.10 -5.06
CA ALA A 152 0.75 -6.27 -5.42
C ALA A 152 0.97 -7.67 -5.96
N ASN A 153 1.76 -7.79 -7.02
CA ASN A 153 2.14 -9.07 -7.60
C ASN A 153 3.64 -9.03 -7.88
N ALA A 154 4.37 -9.97 -7.28
CA ALA A 154 5.80 -10.12 -7.50
C ALA A 154 6.08 -11.52 -8.03
N THR A 155 6.71 -11.60 -9.20
CA THR A 155 7.09 -12.84 -9.86
C THR A 155 8.59 -12.89 -10.08
N LEU A 156 9.24 -13.91 -9.55
CA LEU A 156 10.69 -14.10 -9.69
C LEU A 156 10.98 -15.50 -10.22
N ARG A 157 12.02 -15.61 -11.04
CA ARG A 157 12.52 -16.90 -11.51
C ARG A 157 13.20 -17.62 -10.34
N TYR A 158 12.97 -18.91 -10.22
CA TYR A 158 13.68 -19.75 -9.26
C TYR A 158 15.13 -19.99 -9.69
N VAL A 159 16.09 -19.94 -8.77
CA VAL A 159 17.54 -19.88 -9.10
C VAL A 159 18.36 -21.00 -8.45
N HIS A 160 17.73 -22.11 -8.03
CA HIS A 160 18.42 -23.29 -7.48
C HIS A 160 18.31 -24.52 -8.35
#